data_AF-A0AAV2S3I7-F1
#
_entry.id   AF-A0AAV2S3I7-F1
#
_cell.length_a   1.000
_cell.length_b   1.000
_cell.length_c   1.000
_cell.angle_alpha   90.00
_cell.angle_beta   90.00
_cell.angle_gamma   90.00
#
_symmetry.space_group_name_H-M   'P 1'
#
loop_
_entity.id
_entity.type
_entity.pdbx_description
1 polymer ?
#
loop_
_entity_poly.entity_id
_entity_poly.type
_entity_poly.pdbx_seq_one_letter_code
_entity_poly.pdbx_strand_id
1 'polypeptide(L)'
;RVTLDILSVQSNNEVPWSAKKSQAFWRGRDSRRERLDLIDIAKQHPHLFNTSLTNFFFFRDEEHIYGPKAKHVSFFKFFDYKYQLNIDGTVAAYRFPYLMAGSGVVFKQDSTYYEFFYRDLEPLVHFIPFERNLSDLVEK
;
A
#
# COMPACT_ATOMS: atom_id res chain seq x y z
N ARG A 1 -2.84 12.61 21.21
CA ARG A 1 -2.09 12.01 20.08
C ARG A 1 -2.09 10.51 20.31
N VAL A 2 -2.75 9.73 19.44
CA VAL A 2 -2.75 8.25 19.54
C VAL A 2 -1.45 7.73 18.91
N THR A 3 -0.78 6.79 19.56
CA THR A 3 0.43 6.15 19.04
C THR A 3 0.06 5.19 17.93
N LEU A 4 0.90 5.07 16.90
CA LEU A 4 0.69 4.07 15.85
C LEU A 4 1.23 2.72 16.34
N ASP A 5 0.32 1.85 16.76
CA ASP A 5 0.57 0.45 17.09
C ASP A 5 -0.57 -0.43 16.53
N ILE A 6 -0.40 -1.76 16.57
CA ILE A 6 -1.34 -2.73 16.00
C ILE A 6 -2.75 -2.61 16.63
N LEU A 7 -2.83 -2.43 17.95
CA LEU A 7 -4.12 -2.33 18.67
C LEU A 7 -4.80 -1.00 18.35
N SER A 8 -4.02 0.07 18.25
CA SER A 8 -4.52 1.37 17.80
C SER A 8 -5.06 1.32 16.37
N VAL A 9 -4.44 0.55 15.46
CA VAL A 9 -4.97 0.37 14.10
C VAL A 9 -6.28 -0.43 14.10
N GLN A 10 -6.37 -1.52 14.87
CA GLN A 10 -7.59 -2.32 14.98
C GLN A 10 -8.77 -1.53 15.54
N SER A 11 -8.52 -0.69 16.55
CA SER A 11 -9.55 0.10 17.23
C SER A 11 -9.97 1.36 16.47
N ASN A 12 -9.21 1.81 15.47
CA ASN A 12 -9.45 3.06 14.75
C ASN A 12 -10.03 2.84 13.35
N ASN A 13 -11.14 2.11 13.29
CA ASN A 13 -11.88 1.82 12.07
C ASN A 13 -13.19 2.62 12.04
N GLU A 14 -13.07 3.90 11.67
CA GLU A 14 -14.21 4.83 11.66
C GLU A 14 -15.22 4.54 10.54
N VAL A 15 -14.75 3.99 9.41
CA VAL A 15 -15.58 3.79 8.21
C VAL A 15 -15.99 2.31 8.07
N PRO A 16 -17.29 1.97 8.07
CA PRO A 16 -17.75 0.59 7.87
C PRO A 16 -17.46 0.12 6.44
N TRP A 17 -17.28 -1.19 6.26
CA TRP A 17 -16.90 -1.81 4.97
C TRP A 17 -17.75 -1.37 3.77
N SER A 18 -19.07 -1.29 3.96
CA SER A 18 -20.01 -0.87 2.91
C SER A 18 -19.81 0.57 2.44
N ALA A 19 -19.25 1.44 3.28
CA ALA A 19 -18.99 2.85 2.98
C ALA A 19 -17.55 3.13 2.52
N LYS A 20 -16.65 2.13 2.58
CA LYS A 20 -15.27 2.30 2.11
C LYS A 20 -15.22 2.49 0.60
N LYS A 21 -14.30 3.33 0.14
CA LYS A 21 -14.07 3.57 -1.28
C LYS A 21 -13.48 2.31 -1.93
N SER A 22 -14.09 1.85 -3.02
CA SER A 22 -13.63 0.70 -3.81
C SER A 22 -12.42 1.07 -4.70
N GLN A 23 -11.36 1.59 -4.10
CA GLN A 23 -10.09 1.88 -4.77
C GLN A 23 -8.93 1.29 -3.97
N ALA A 24 -7.90 0.84 -4.68
CA ALA A 24 -6.62 0.47 -4.13
C ALA A 24 -5.86 1.71 -3.66
N PHE A 25 -5.47 1.71 -2.39
CA PHE A 25 -4.86 2.84 -1.74
C PHE A 25 -3.40 2.57 -1.39
N TRP A 26 -2.56 3.56 -1.66
CA TRP A 26 -1.15 3.53 -1.27
C TRP A 26 -0.59 4.94 -1.10
N ARG A 27 0.20 5.15 -0.05
CA ARG A 27 1.07 6.32 0.09
C ARG A 27 2.45 5.85 0.56
N GLY A 28 3.50 6.38 -0.05
CA GLY A 28 4.85 6.00 0.32
C GLY A 28 5.92 6.78 -0.42
N ARG A 29 7.18 6.50 -0.09
CA ARG A 29 8.33 7.11 -0.74
C ARG A 29 8.79 6.25 -1.92
N ASP A 30 9.54 6.89 -2.80
CA ASP A 30 10.18 6.38 -4.02
C ASP A 30 11.32 5.36 -3.77
N SER A 31 11.25 4.53 -2.73
CA SER A 31 12.39 3.68 -2.33
C SER A 31 12.61 2.44 -3.20
N ARG A 32 11.87 2.31 -4.31
CA ARG A 32 11.96 1.18 -5.25
C ARG A 32 11.33 1.54 -6.60
N ARG A 33 11.83 0.99 -7.70
CA ARG A 33 11.34 1.24 -9.06
C ARG A 33 9.86 0.87 -9.21
N GLU A 34 9.45 -0.27 -8.66
CA GLU A 34 8.08 -0.77 -8.69
C GLU A 34 7.08 0.21 -8.04
N ARG A 35 7.53 1.07 -7.11
CA ARG A 35 6.67 2.11 -6.54
C ARG A 35 6.44 3.29 -7.48
N LEU A 36 7.35 3.53 -8.42
CA LEU A 36 7.19 4.52 -9.49
C LEU A 36 6.30 3.92 -10.58
N ASP A 37 6.51 2.65 -10.94
CA ASP A 37 5.68 1.91 -11.90
C ASP A 37 4.20 1.87 -11.44
N LEU A 38 3.96 1.72 -10.13
CA LEU A 38 2.63 1.84 -9.53
C LEU A 38 1.96 3.20 -9.84
N ILE A 39 2.72 4.29 -9.85
CA ILE A 39 2.17 5.62 -10.16
C ILE A 39 1.72 5.68 -11.61
N ASP A 40 2.47 5.08 -12.54
CA ASP A 40 2.07 5.03 -13.94
C ASP A 40 0.84 4.13 -14.16
N ILE A 41 0.79 2.96 -13.51
CA ILE A 41 -0.42 2.11 -13.49
C ILE A 41 -1.62 2.90 -12.96
N ALA A 42 -1.44 3.64 -11.86
CA ALA A 42 -2.53 4.41 -11.26
C ALA A 42 -3.01 5.58 -12.13
N LYS A 43 -2.10 6.24 -12.86
CA LYS A 43 -2.46 7.27 -13.85
C LYS A 43 -3.29 6.70 -15.00
N GLN A 44 -3.02 5.46 -15.41
CA GLN A 44 -3.76 4.77 -16.48
C GLN A 44 -5.13 4.24 -15.99
N HIS A 45 -5.22 3.88 -14.69
CA HIS A 45 -6.42 3.32 -14.08
C HIS A 45 -6.92 4.14 -12.87
N PRO A 46 -7.24 5.44 -13.02
CA PRO A 46 -7.52 6.33 -11.88
C PRO A 46 -8.82 5.99 -11.13
N HIS A 47 -9.70 5.20 -11.74
CA HIS A 47 -10.91 4.70 -11.09
C HIS A 47 -10.61 3.54 -10.13
N LEU A 48 -9.54 2.78 -10.35
CA LEU A 48 -9.12 1.66 -9.50
C LEU A 48 -8.15 2.10 -8.41
N PHE A 49 -7.28 3.08 -8.69
CA PHE A 49 -6.17 3.41 -7.81
C PHE A 49 -6.26 4.83 -7.25
N ASN A 50 -5.94 4.93 -5.98
CA ASN A 50 -5.65 6.18 -5.30
C ASN A 50 -4.27 6.06 -4.66
N THR A 51 -3.23 6.28 -5.46
CA THR A 51 -1.83 6.14 -5.05
C THR A 51 -1.06 7.43 -5.28
N SER A 52 -0.08 7.72 -4.42
CA SER A 52 0.83 8.86 -4.64
C SER A 52 2.13 8.69 -3.88
N LEU A 53 3.20 9.27 -4.42
CA LEU A 53 4.48 9.39 -3.73
C LEU A 53 4.42 10.55 -2.72
N THR A 54 4.92 10.33 -1.50
CA THR A 54 4.95 11.36 -0.45
C THR A 54 6.27 12.10 -0.39
N ASN A 55 7.34 11.51 -0.90
CA ASN A 55 8.65 12.13 -0.99
C ASN A 55 9.52 11.44 -2.04
N PHE A 56 10.46 12.19 -2.61
CA PHE A 56 11.50 11.70 -3.52
C PHE A 56 12.87 11.81 -2.85
N PHE A 57 13.51 10.68 -2.59
CA PHE A 57 14.84 10.62 -2.00
C PHE A 57 15.82 9.80 -2.84
N PHE A 58 15.35 8.74 -3.50
CA PHE A 58 16.15 7.80 -4.28
C PHE A 58 16.12 8.11 -5.78
N PHE A 59 15.01 8.63 -6.30
CA PHE A 59 14.79 9.01 -7.70
C PHE A 59 14.43 10.50 -7.80
N ARG A 60 15.27 11.35 -7.20
CA ARG A 60 15.02 12.81 -7.10
C ARG A 60 14.80 13.47 -8.45
N ASP A 61 15.57 13.05 -9.44
CA ASP A 61 15.54 13.63 -10.78
C ASP A 61 14.26 13.25 -11.55
N GLU A 62 13.49 12.26 -11.06
CA GLU A 62 12.26 11.78 -11.69
C GLU A 62 10.99 12.38 -11.04
N GLU A 63 11.10 13.31 -10.09
CA GLU A 63 9.94 13.96 -9.45
C GLU A 63 9.03 14.66 -10.48
N HIS A 64 9.60 15.20 -11.56
CA HIS A 64 8.83 15.83 -12.63
C HIS A 64 7.95 14.85 -13.43
N ILE A 65 8.24 13.55 -13.36
CA ILE A 65 7.51 12.48 -14.07
C ILE A 65 6.45 11.87 -13.15
N TYR A 66 6.85 11.49 -11.92
CA TYR A 66 5.99 10.73 -11.00
C TYR A 66 5.35 11.57 -9.89
N GLY A 67 5.67 12.86 -9.84
CA GLY A 67 5.02 13.81 -8.96
C GLY A 67 3.61 14.20 -9.43
N PRO A 68 2.98 15.17 -8.74
CA PRO A 68 3.51 15.89 -7.57
C PRO A 68 3.53 15.05 -6.30
N LYS A 69 4.35 15.45 -5.31
CA LYS A 69 4.32 14.85 -3.97
C LYS A 69 2.96 15.06 -3.31
N ALA A 70 2.41 14.00 -2.73
CA ALA A 70 1.24 14.09 -1.85
C ALA A 70 1.66 14.34 -0.40
N LYS A 71 0.82 15.07 0.34
CA LYS A 71 0.97 15.21 1.79
C LYS A 71 0.86 13.85 2.48
N HIS A 72 1.53 13.71 3.61
CA HIS A 72 1.39 12.54 4.47
C HIS A 72 -0.07 12.36 4.89
N VAL A 73 -0.58 11.14 4.77
CA VAL A 73 -1.92 10.75 5.22
C VAL A 73 -1.77 9.94 6.49
N SER A 74 -2.60 10.23 7.51
CA SER A 74 -2.64 9.42 8.73
C SER A 74 -2.89 7.96 8.37
N PHE A 75 -2.15 7.03 8.98
CA PHE A 75 -2.29 5.61 8.67
C PHE A 75 -3.71 5.09 8.95
N PHE A 76 -4.40 5.63 9.96
CA PHE A 76 -5.80 5.30 10.24
C PHE A 76 -6.75 5.63 9.07
N LYS A 77 -6.46 6.68 8.29
CA LYS A 77 -7.24 7.07 7.12
C LYS A 77 -6.97 6.24 5.87
N PHE A 78 -5.99 5.33 5.90
CA PHE A 78 -5.79 4.36 4.81
C PHE A 78 -7.04 3.48 4.69
N PHE A 79 -7.67 3.14 5.82
CA PHE A 79 -8.82 2.25 5.88
C PHE A 79 -10.15 2.92 5.50
N ASP A 80 -10.14 4.17 5.02
CA ASP A 80 -11.27 4.75 4.29
C ASP A 80 -11.45 4.06 2.90
N TYR A 81 -10.45 3.29 2.48
CA TYR A 81 -10.39 2.54 1.22
C TYR A 81 -10.42 1.03 1.46
N LYS A 82 -11.04 0.28 0.54
CA LYS A 82 -11.20 -1.17 0.66
C LYS A 82 -9.91 -1.94 0.48
N TYR A 83 -9.05 -1.52 -0.45
CA TYR A 83 -7.90 -2.32 -0.88
C TYR A 83 -6.61 -1.60 -0.52
N GLN A 84 -5.71 -2.29 0.18
CA GLN A 84 -4.47 -1.72 0.70
C GLN A 84 -3.27 -2.37 0.00
N LEU A 85 -2.49 -1.59 -0.72
CA LEU A 85 -1.32 -2.12 -1.42
C LEU A 85 -0.11 -2.20 -0.47
N ASN A 86 0.52 -3.37 -0.40
CA ASN A 86 1.78 -3.58 0.28
C ASN A 86 2.89 -3.87 -0.75
N ILE A 87 3.60 -2.80 -1.11
CA ILE A 87 4.73 -2.82 -2.06
C ILE A 87 6.02 -2.55 -1.30
N ASP A 88 6.99 -3.41 -1.53
CA ASP A 88 8.32 -3.34 -0.92
C ASP A 88 9.04 -2.03 -1.21
N GLY A 89 9.98 -1.69 -0.34
CA GLY A 89 10.87 -0.56 -0.53
C GLY A 89 12.29 -1.03 -0.80
N THR A 90 13.24 -0.38 -0.13
CA THR A 90 14.64 -0.86 -0.07
C THR A 90 14.75 -2.27 0.50
N VAL A 91 13.81 -2.64 1.37
CA VAL A 91 13.59 -3.97 1.95
C VAL A 91 12.09 -4.25 2.05
N ALA A 92 11.70 -5.34 2.74
CA ALA A 92 10.30 -5.63 3.07
C ALA A 92 9.57 -4.39 3.63
N ALA A 93 8.30 -4.23 3.27
CA ALA A 93 7.52 -3.10 3.74
C ALA A 93 7.04 -3.29 5.19
N TYR A 94 7.69 -2.63 6.15
CA TYR A 94 7.35 -2.70 7.59
C TYR A 94 5.94 -2.23 7.97
N ARG A 95 5.16 -1.70 7.00
CA ARG A 95 3.74 -1.38 7.20
C ARG A 95 2.84 -2.60 7.13
N PHE A 96 3.32 -3.72 6.57
CA PHE A 96 2.50 -4.89 6.32
C PHE A 96 1.75 -5.41 7.56
N PRO A 97 2.37 -5.59 8.75
CA PRO A 97 1.61 -6.06 9.91
C PRO A 97 0.51 -5.08 10.35
N TYR A 98 0.72 -3.77 10.14
CA TYR A 98 -0.29 -2.76 10.43
C TYR A 98 -1.42 -2.76 9.39
N LEU A 99 -1.11 -3.02 8.11
CA LEU A 99 -2.15 -3.18 7.09
C LEU A 99 -3.03 -4.40 7.38
N MET A 100 -2.41 -5.52 7.77
CA MET A 100 -3.10 -6.75 8.17
C MET A 100 -3.98 -6.54 9.42
N ALA A 101 -3.59 -5.65 10.31
CA ALA A 101 -4.35 -5.30 11.51
C ALA A 101 -5.54 -4.37 11.25
N GLY A 102 -5.58 -3.69 10.11
CA GLY A 102 -6.63 -2.71 9.81
C GLY A 102 -7.83 -3.30 9.06
N SER A 103 -8.82 -2.45 8.77
CA SER A 103 -10.08 -2.88 8.13
C SER A 103 -10.06 -2.76 6.60
N GLY A 104 -9.15 -3.47 5.93
CA GLY A 104 -9.09 -3.52 4.47
C GLY A 104 -8.59 -4.86 3.96
N VAL A 105 -8.80 -5.12 2.67
CA VAL A 105 -8.20 -6.28 1.98
C VAL A 105 -6.79 -5.89 1.57
N VAL A 106 -5.81 -6.64 2.05
CA VAL A 106 -4.40 -6.38 1.74
C VAL A 106 -4.02 -7.08 0.46
N PHE A 107 -3.43 -6.33 -0.45
CA PHE A 107 -2.75 -6.84 -1.63
C PHE A 107 -1.26 -6.85 -1.31
N LYS A 108 -0.60 -7.99 -1.43
CA LYS A 108 0.82 -8.13 -1.10
C LYS A 108 1.63 -8.49 -2.34
N GLN A 109 2.62 -7.66 -2.63
CA GLN A 109 3.60 -7.90 -3.67
C GLN A 109 4.39 -9.18 -3.36
N ASP A 110 4.63 -10.00 -4.38
CA ASP A 110 5.63 -11.04 -4.32
C ASP A 110 7.00 -10.44 -3.98
N SER A 111 7.61 -10.96 -2.93
CA SER A 111 8.77 -10.34 -2.28
C SER A 111 9.87 -11.35 -2.12
N THR A 112 11.07 -10.96 -2.51
CA THR A 112 12.30 -11.71 -2.20
C THR A 112 12.75 -11.53 -0.76
N TYR A 113 12.12 -10.60 -0.02
CA TYR A 113 12.44 -10.34 1.37
C TYR A 113 11.58 -11.18 2.30
N TYR A 114 12.14 -11.43 3.47
CA TYR A 114 11.51 -12.21 4.52
C TYR A 114 11.27 -11.34 5.74
N GLU A 115 10.09 -11.44 6.32
CA GLU A 115 9.85 -11.08 7.71
C GLU A 115 9.35 -12.32 8.46
N PHE A 116 9.66 -12.41 9.76
CA PHE A 116 9.52 -13.65 10.51
C PHE A 116 8.10 -14.24 10.55
N PHE A 117 7.08 -13.40 10.37
CA PHE A 117 5.67 -13.77 10.43
C PHE A 117 5.10 -14.15 9.05
N TYR A 118 5.86 -14.03 7.96
CA TYR A 118 5.36 -14.35 6.61
C TYR A 118 5.01 -15.83 6.47
N ARG A 119 5.73 -16.70 7.18
CA ARG A 119 5.47 -18.15 7.20
C ARG A 119 4.10 -18.53 7.75
N ASP A 120 3.48 -17.64 8.53
CA ASP A 120 2.18 -17.85 9.14
C ASP A 120 1.05 -17.26 8.25
N LEU A 121 1.39 -16.68 7.10
CA LEU A 121 0.45 -16.03 6.20
C LEU A 121 0.29 -16.79 4.88
N GLU A 122 -0.89 -17.37 4.71
CA GLU A 122 -1.32 -18.00 3.46
C GLU A 122 -1.89 -16.99 2.43
N PRO A 123 -1.42 -16.99 1.18
CA PRO A 123 -2.02 -16.24 0.08
C PRO A 123 -3.47 -16.68 -0.18
N LEU A 124 -4.33 -15.76 -0.62
CA LEU A 124 -5.76 -15.93 -0.88
C LEU A 124 -6.62 -16.29 0.36
N VAL A 125 -5.99 -16.55 1.50
CA VAL A 125 -6.66 -16.68 2.81
C VAL A 125 -6.54 -15.36 3.58
N HIS A 126 -5.32 -14.83 3.69
CA HIS A 126 -5.05 -13.63 4.49
C HIS A 126 -4.85 -12.37 3.64
N PHE A 127 -4.34 -12.52 2.41
CA PHE A 127 -4.04 -11.39 1.51
C PHE A 127 -4.15 -11.83 0.05
N ILE A 128 -4.30 -10.87 -0.86
CA ILE A 128 -4.28 -11.11 -2.31
C ILE A 128 -2.84 -10.98 -2.82
N PRO A 129 -2.19 -12.06 -3.32
CA PRO A 129 -0.86 -11.97 -3.91
C PRO A 129 -0.93 -11.32 -5.30
N PHE A 130 0.11 -10.58 -5.65
CA PHE A 130 0.34 -10.09 -7.01
C PHE A 130 1.84 -10.13 -7.35
N GLU A 131 2.16 -10.13 -8.64
CA GLU A 131 3.52 -10.28 -9.15
C GLU A 131 4.45 -9.16 -8.69
N ARG A 132 5.72 -9.51 -8.53
CA ARG A 132 6.75 -8.56 -8.10
C ARG A 132 6.85 -7.35 -9.02
N ASN A 133 6.71 -7.53 -10.33
CA ASN A 133 6.78 -6.47 -11.34
C ASN A 133 5.45 -5.70 -11.54
N LEU A 134 4.41 -6.00 -10.74
CA LEU A 134 3.06 -5.41 -10.83
C LEU A 134 2.26 -5.77 -12.08
N SER A 135 2.70 -6.76 -12.88
CA SER A 135 2.11 -7.06 -14.19
C SER A 135 0.64 -7.50 -14.12
N ASP A 136 0.25 -8.18 -13.06
CA ASP A 136 -1.09 -8.71 -12.81
C ASP A 136 -1.93 -7.82 -11.86
N LEU A 137 -1.37 -6.71 -11.37
CA LEU A 137 -1.99 -5.90 -10.31
C LEU A 137 -3.36 -5.33 -10.71
N VAL A 138 -3.57 -5.01 -11.98
CA VAL A 138 -4.84 -4.45 -12.49
C VAL A 138 -5.91 -5.54 -12.64
N GLU A 139 -5.51 -6.79 -12.89
CA GLU A 139 -6.42 -7.92 -13.06
C GLU A 139 -6.97 -8.41 -11.71
N LYS A 140 -6.17 -8.32 -10.64
CA LYS A 140 -6.53 -8.75 -9.27
C LYS A 140 -7.56 -7.84 -8.59
#